data_AF-A0A803NCC9-F1
#
_entry.id   AF-A0A803NCC9-F1
#
_cell.length_a   1.000
_cell.length_b   1.000
_cell.length_c   1.000
_cell.angle_alpha   90.00
_cell.angle_beta   90.00
_cell.angle_gamma   90.00
#
_symmetry.space_group_name_H-M   'P 1'
#
loop_
_entity.id
_entity.type
_entity.pdbx_description
1 polymer ?
#
loop_
_entity_poly.entity_id
_entity_poly.type
_entity_poly.pdbx_seq_one_letter_code
_entity_poly.pdbx_strand_id
1 'polypeptide(L)' 'MLLYPTGITSEVGLIYIALPYIRNSEKYCVRMPNKWNFSFDYYYGALLTLGIYVPGSPHMYNYMLGQRKKVLSRSKKD' A
#
# COMPACT_ATOMS: atom_id res chain seq x y z
N MET A 1 15.34 8.63 -9.15
CA MET A 1 14.68 7.81 -8.10
C MET A 1 13.60 8.57 -7.33
N LEU A 2 13.23 9.79 -7.75
CA LEU A 2 12.17 10.58 -7.12
C LEU A 2 10.74 10.07 -7.42
N LEU A 3 10.53 9.44 -8.58
CA LEU A 3 9.22 8.97 -9.03
C LEU A 3 8.66 7.80 -8.18
N TYR A 4 9.55 7.02 -7.56
CA TYR A 4 9.18 5.84 -6.77
C TYR A 4 8.53 6.20 -5.42
N PRO A 5 9.16 7.06 -4.58
CA PRO A 5 8.50 7.53 -3.37
C PRO A 5 7.26 8.38 -3.68
N THR A 6 7.25 9.18 -4.76
CA THR A 6 6.05 9.95 -5.13
C THR A 6 4.89 9.06 -5.53
N GLY A 7 5.12 8.00 -6.32
CA GLY A 7 4.09 7.01 -6.65
C GLY A 7 3.49 6.34 -5.40
N ILE A 8 4.34 5.82 -4.53
CA ILE A 8 3.91 5.18 -3.27
C ILE A 8 3.12 6.16 -2.38
N THR A 9 3.60 7.40 -2.24
CA THR A 9 2.88 8.41 -1.45
C THR A 9 1.54 8.79 -2.08
N SER A 10 1.42 8.77 -3.41
CA SER A 10 0.17 9.09 -4.10
C SER A 10 -0.88 8.02 -3.87
N GLU A 11 -0.51 6.73 -3.93
CA GLU A 11 -1.42 5.61 -3.68
C GLU A 11 -1.89 5.58 -2.21
N VAL A 12 -0.96 5.72 -1.27
CA VAL A 12 -1.28 5.77 0.17
C VAL A 12 -2.14 7.00 0.49
N GLY A 13 -1.80 8.16 -0.07
CA GLY A 13 -2.54 9.41 0.12
C GLY A 13 -3.97 9.32 -0.43
N LEU A 14 -4.16 8.71 -1.61
CA LEU A 14 -5.47 8.47 -2.20
C LEU A 14 -6.33 7.55 -1.32
N ILE A 15 -5.76 6.46 -0.80
CA ILE A 15 -6.46 5.56 0.13
C ILE A 15 -6.84 6.30 1.42
N TYR A 16 -5.93 7.12 1.97
CA TYR A 16 -6.17 7.91 3.17
C TYR A 16 -7.29 8.94 3.00
N ILE A 17 -7.35 9.62 1.86
CA ILE A 17 -8.43 10.57 1.53
C ILE A 17 -9.74 9.83 1.25
N ALA A 18 -9.68 8.62 0.68
CA ALA A 18 -10.86 7.80 0.40
C ALA A 18 -11.44 7.13 1.65
N LEU A 19 -10.68 6.92 2.73
CA LEU A 19 -11.13 6.31 4.00
C LEU A 19 -12.41 6.96 4.59
N PRO A 20 -12.51 8.29 4.76
CA PRO A 20 -13.76 8.92 5.24
C PRO A 20 -14.92 8.75 4.25
N TYR A 21 -14.64 8.73 2.94
CA TYR A 21 -15.67 8.52 1.92
C TYR A 21 -16.20 7.07 1.92
N ILE A 22 -15.31 6.10 2.12
CA ILE A 22 -15.62 4.68 2.29
C ILE A 22 -16.52 4.47 3.51
N ARG A 23 -16.14 5.08 4.64
CA ARG A 23 -16.91 5.00 5.88
C ARG A 23 -18.31 5.58 5.74
N ASN A 24 -18.45 6.68 5.00
CA ASN A 24 -19.73 7.37 4.84
C ASN A 24 -20.64 6.73 3.78
N SER A 25 -20.05 6.11 2.74
CA SER A 25 -20.82 5.47 1.68
C SER A 25 -21.21 4.02 2.01
N GLU A 26 -20.55 3.37 2.98
CA GLU A 26 -20.70 1.93 3.31
C GLU A 26 -20.65 1.01 2.07
N LYS A 27 -20.03 1.48 0.97
CA LYS A 27 -19.95 0.76 -0.29
C LYS A 27 -19.02 -0.44 -0.10
N TYR A 28 -19.51 -1.61 -0.50
CA TYR A 28 -18.84 -2.91 -0.34
C TYR A 28 -18.76 -3.45 1.10
N CYS A 29 -19.55 -2.90 2.03
CA CYS A 29 -19.70 -3.49 3.36
C CYS A 29 -20.73 -4.63 3.32
N VAL A 30 -20.30 -5.85 3.61
CA VAL A 30 -21.19 -7.00 3.80
C VAL A 30 -21.75 -6.91 5.20
N ARG A 31 -22.98 -6.39 5.32
CA ARG A 31 -23.72 -6.29 6.58
C ARG A 31 -24.55 -7.56 6.81
N MET A 32 -24.77 -7.89 8.07
CA MET A 32 -25.70 -8.95 8.43
C MET A 32 -27.16 -8.61 8.07
N PRO A 33 -28.03 -9.63 7.86
CA PRO A 33 -27.75 -11.05 7.99
C PRO A 33 -27.34 -11.70 6.65
N ASN A 34 -26.11 -12.24 6.61
CA ASN A 34 -25.58 -13.03 5.50
C ASN A 34 -25.44 -14.50 5.94
N LYS A 35 -25.66 -15.46 5.02
CA LYS A 35 -25.70 -16.91 5.26
C LYS A 35 -24.43 -17.49 5.91
N TRP A 36 -23.32 -16.73 5.85
CA TRP A 36 -22.00 -17.07 6.37
C TRP A 36 -21.68 -16.44 7.75
N ASN A 37 -22.61 -15.66 8.34
CA ASN A 37 -22.42 -14.95 9.61
C ASN A 37 -21.15 -14.06 9.66
N PHE A 38 -20.70 -13.57 8.50
CA PHE A 38 -19.49 -12.75 8.36
C PHE A 38 -19.87 -11.33 7.99
N SER A 39 -19.39 -10.37 8.79
CA SER A 39 -19.49 -8.94 8.49
C SER A 39 -18.14 -8.47 7.97
N PHE A 40 -18.09 -8.06 6.71
CA PHE A 40 -16.88 -7.50 6.10
C PHE A 40 -17.08 -6.00 5.91
N ASP A 41 -16.24 -5.20 6.56
CA ASP A 41 -16.26 -3.76 6.40
C ASP A 41 -15.02 -3.34 5.61
N TYR A 42 -15.26 -2.74 4.45
CA TYR A 42 -14.23 -2.30 3.51
C TYR A 42 -13.27 -1.29 4.16
N TYR A 43 -13.72 -0.57 5.19
CA TYR A 43 -12.89 0.31 6.00
C TYR A 43 -11.72 -0.42 6.67
N TYR A 44 -11.98 -1.59 7.25
CA TYR A 44 -10.94 -2.39 7.91
C TYR A 44 -9.98 -3.02 6.89
N GLY A 45 -10.48 -3.41 5.71
CA GLY A 45 -9.63 -3.88 4.61
C GLY A 45 -8.68 -2.80 4.09
N ALA A 46 -9.17 -1.56 3.93
CA ALA A 46 -8.35 -0.41 3.54
C ALA A 46 -7.29 -0.08 4.61
N LEU A 47 -7.64 -0.15 5.90
CA LEU A 47 -6.72 0.04 7.02
C LEU A 47 -5.63 -1.02 7.08
N LEU A 48 -5.99 -2.30 6.89
CA LEU A 48 -5.04 -3.40 6.82
C LEU A 48 -4.06 -3.21 5.65
N THR A 49 -4.59 -2.85 4.48
CA THR A 49 -3.78 -2.57 3.29
C THR A 49 -2.79 -1.44 3.55
N LEU A 50 -3.25 -0.34 4.15
CA LEU A 50 -2.38 0.79 4.51
C LEU A 50 -1.32 0.39 5.55
N GLY A 51 -1.68 -0.43 6.54
CA GLY A 51 -0.77 -0.96 7.55
C GLY A 51 0.32 -1.89 7.00
N ILE A 52 0.05 -2.66 5.95
CA ILE A 52 1.04 -3.53 5.29
C ILE A 52 1.88 -2.73 4.27
N TYR A 53 1.24 -1.79 3.55
CA TYR A 53 1.87 -1.07 2.46
C TYR A 53 2.88 -0.01 2.95
N VAL A 54 2.60 0.65 4.07
CA VAL A 54 3.52 1.66 4.67
C VAL A 54 4.87 1.06 5.08
N PRO A 55 4.98 -0.07 5.78
CA PRO A 55 6.28 -0.69 6.10
C PRO A 55 6.87 -1.50 4.93
N GLY A 56 6.05 -2.09 4.06
CA GLY A 56 6.53 -2.88 2.92
C GLY A 56 7.19 -2.03 1.82
N SER A 57 6.68 -0.82 1.60
CA SER A 57 7.16 0.08 0.55
C SER A 57 8.61 0.60 0.73
N PRO A 58 9.08 1.05 1.92
CA PRO A 58 10.48 1.42 2.11
C PRO A 58 11.41 0.21 2.06
N HIS A 59 10.94 -0.98 2.46
CA HIS A 59 11.74 -2.21 2.39
C HIS A 59 12.11 -2.55 0.93
N MET A 60 11.12 -2.58 0.04
CA MET A 60 11.33 -2.85 -1.38
C MET A 60 12.18 -1.77 -2.07
N TYR A 61 11.98 -0.51 -1.70
CA TYR A 61 12.78 0.60 -2.25
C TYR A 61 14.27 0.48 -1.89
N ASN A 62 14.59 0.23 -0.62
CA ASN A 62 15.98 0.04 -0.17
C ASN A 62 16.65 -1.16 -0.83
N TYR A 63 15.90 -2.25 -1.05
CA TYR A 63 16.40 -3.42 -1.76
C TYR A 63 16.81 -3.08 -3.20
N MET A 64 15.99 -2.32 -3.92
CA MET A 64 16.26 -1.90 -5.30
C MET A 64 17.46 -0.94 -5.39
N LEU A 65 17.62 -0.04 -4.40
CA LEU A 65 18.81 0.81 -4.27
C LEU A 65 20.08 -0.02 -4.06
N GLY A 66 20.00 -1.06 -3.22
CA GLY A 66 21.11 -1.99 -2.96
C GLY A 66 21.53 -2.77 -4.21
N GLN A 67 20.56 -3.27 -4.98
CA GLN A 67 20.86 -3.93 -6.27
C GLN A 67 21.52 -2.99 -7.27
N ARG A 68 21.02 -1.75 -7.41
CA ARG A 68 21.62 -0.76 -8.31
C ARG A 68 23.08 -0.46 -7.95
N LYS A 69 23.38 -0.30 -6.65
CA LYS A 69 24.77 -0.09 -6.18
C LYS A 69 25.68 -1.28 -6.51
N LYS A 70 25.20 -2.52 -6.38
CA LYS A 70 25.98 -3.73 -6.74
C LYS A 70 26.31 -3.79 -8.22
N VAL A 71 25.35 -3.48 -9.09
CA VAL A 71 25.55 -3.54 -10.56
C VAL A 71 26.50 -2.44 -11.03
N LEU A 72 26.32 -1.19 -10.59
CA LEU A 72 27.23 -0.09 -10.94
C LEU A 72 28.64 -0.26 -10.36
N SER A 73 28.77 -0.87 -9.18
CA SER A 73 30.08 -1.18 -8.57
C SER A 73 30.87 -2.22 -9.35
N ARG A 74 30.21 -3.16 -10.04
CA ARG A 74 30.89 -4.15 -10.90
C ARG A 74 31.40 -3.50 -12.19
N SER A 75 30.60 -2.64 -12.80
CA SER A 75 30.95 -1.95 -14.04
C SER A 75 32.14 -0.98 -13.92
N LYS A 76 32.52 -0.57 -12.71
CA LYS A 76 33.67 0.32 -12.45
C LYS A 76 34.99 -0.42 -12.25
N LYS A 77 34.97 -1.75 -12.24
CA LYS A 77 36.11 -2.62 -11.94
C LYS A 77 36.64 -3.35 -13.19
N ASP A 78 36.05 -3.08 -14.35
CA ASP A 78 36.54 -3.41 -15.68
C ASP A 78 37.18 -2.16 -16.32
#